data_AF-A0A6M5YWK1-F1
#
_entry.id   AF-A0A6M5YWK1-F1
#
_cell.length_a   1.000
_cell.length_b   1.000
_cell.length_c   1.000
_cell.angle_alpha   90.00
_cell.angle_beta   90.00
_cell.angle_gamma   90.00
#
_symmetry.space_group_name_H-M   'P 1'
#
loop_
_entity.id
_entity.type
_entity.pdbx_description
1 polymer ?
#
loop_
_entity_poly.entity_id
_entity_poly.type
_entity_poly.pdbx_seq_one_letter_code
_entity_poly.pdbx_strand_id
1 'polypeptide(L)' 'MIRISQQDSASGAKRYYATADYYSEGQELVGSWGGKGADRLGLSGTVDQFSFERLCDNLHRTHPAKDGR' A
#
# COMPACT_ATOMS: atom_id res chain seq x y z
N MET A 1 4.00 22.01 -8.96
CA MET A 1 4.39 22.28 -7.55
C MET A 1 4.22 20.99 -6.77
N ILE A 2 5.21 20.58 -5.97
CA ILE A 2 5.14 19.35 -5.18
C ILE A 2 4.81 19.74 -3.73
N ARG A 3 3.84 19.05 -3.12
CA ARG A 3 3.53 19.14 -1.68
C ARG A 3 3.91 17.83 -1.02
N ILE A 4 4.52 17.91 0.16
CA ILE A 4 4.90 16.76 0.97
C ILE A 4 4.22 16.91 2.33
N SER A 5 3.48 15.88 2.76
CA SER A 5 2.81 15.82 4.06
C SER A 5 3.28 14.56 4.80
N GLN A 6 3.87 14.73 5.98
CA GLN A 6 4.25 13.61 6.83
C GLN A 6 3.00 12.89 7.36
N GLN A 7 3.05 11.56 7.44
CA GLN A 7 2.06 10.76 8.14
C GLN A 7 2.62 10.37 9.52
N ASP A 8 1.95 10.79 10.58
CA ASP A 8 2.41 10.60 11.97
C ASP A 8 1.85 9.34 12.63
N SER A 9 0.95 8.63 11.95
CA SER A 9 0.35 7.40 12.46
C SER A 9 -0.04 6.44 11.35
N ALA A 10 0.01 5.13 11.64
CA ALA A 10 -0.47 4.09 10.74
C ALA A 10 -1.96 4.28 10.41
N SER A 11 -2.79 4.62 11.40
CA SER A 11 -4.22 4.90 11.19
C SER A 11 -4.46 6.09 10.26
N GLY A 12 -3.64 7.14 10.35
CA GLY A 12 -3.65 8.27 9.42
C GLY A 12 -3.35 7.83 7.98
N ALA A 13 -2.31 7.03 7.79
CA ALA A 13 -1.92 6.52 6.47
C ALA A 13 -3.00 5.61 5.86
N LYS A 14 -3.62 4.73 6.66
CA LYS A 14 -4.68 3.80 6.21
C LYS A 14 -5.95 4.51 5.73
N ARG A 15 -6.20 5.76 6.13
CA ARG A 15 -7.34 6.55 5.63
C ARG A 15 -7.30 6.79 4.13
N TYR A 16 -6.14 6.64 3.49
CA TYR A 16 -6.01 6.67 2.04
C TYR A 16 -6.97 5.68 1.36
N TYR A 17 -7.03 4.44 1.85
CA TYR A 17 -7.98 3.43 1.35
C TYR A 17 -9.38 3.56 1.97
N ALA A 18 -9.50 3.95 3.25
CA ALA A 18 -10.82 4.08 3.89
C ALA A 18 -11.70 5.21 3.31
N THR A 19 -11.10 6.23 2.70
CA THR A 19 -11.82 7.33 2.06
C THR A 19 -12.08 7.05 0.59
N ALA A 20 -11.26 6.20 -0.04
CA ALA A 20 -11.40 5.81 -1.45
C ALA A 20 -12.72 5.04 -1.71
N ASP A 21 -13.24 4.31 -0.72
CA ASP A 21 -14.53 3.61 -0.83
C ASP A 21 -15.72 4.56 -1.08
N TYR A 22 -15.66 5.82 -0.64
CA TYR A 22 -16.71 6.83 -0.89
C TYR A 22 -16.63 7.44 -2.31
N TYR A 23 -15.50 7.30 -3.01
CA TYR A 23 -15.26 7.83 -4.36
C TYR A 23 -15.18 6.73 -5.44
N SER A 24 -15.39 5.47 -5.07
CA SER A 24 -15.22 4.29 -5.92
C SER A 24 -16.26 4.11 -7.02
N GLU A 25 -17.21 5.04 -7.19
CA GLU A 25 -18.17 5.05 -8.31
C GLU A 25 -17.59 5.54 -9.66
N GLY A 26 -16.27 5.51 -9.87
CA GLY A 26 -15.82 5.65 -11.25
C GLY A 26 -14.35 5.68 -11.58
N GLN A 27 -13.50 6.38 -10.83
CA GLN A 27 -12.13 6.62 -11.31
C GLN A 27 -11.19 7.10 -10.19
N GLU A 28 -10.59 6.20 -9.40
CA GLU A 28 -9.38 6.58 -8.67
C GLU A 28 -8.25 5.56 -8.82
N LEU A 29 -7.04 6.10 -8.99
CA LEU A 29 -5.83 5.42 -9.42
C LEU A 29 -5.51 4.22 -8.53
N VAL A 30 -5.51 3.04 -9.15
CA VAL A 30 -4.86 1.87 -8.58
C VAL A 30 -3.37 2.20 -8.38
N GLY A 31 -2.93 2.37 -7.14
CA GLY A 31 -1.52 2.61 -6.82
C GLY A 31 -0.64 1.44 -7.27
N SER A 32 0.62 1.70 -7.64
CA SER A 32 1.62 0.67 -7.95
C SER A 32 2.78 0.74 -6.98
N TRP A 33 3.28 -0.42 -6.56
CA TRP A 33 4.52 -0.52 -5.82
C TRP A 33 5.70 -0.01 -6.65
N GLY A 34 6.66 0.64 -5.99
CA GLY A 34 7.85 1.16 -6.64
C GLY A 34 9.04 1.30 -5.70
N GLY A 35 10.24 1.35 -6.28
CA GLY A 35 11.50 1.51 -5.57
C GLY A 35 12.11 0.21 -5.04
N LYS A 36 13.43 0.23 -4.80
CA LYS A 36 14.22 -0.95 -4.41
C LYS A 36 13.77 -1.60 -3.09
N GLY A 37 13.09 -0.85 -2.22
CA GLY A 37 12.53 -1.37 -0.98
C GLY A 37 11.34 -2.31 -1.23
N ALA A 38 10.49 -1.96 -2.21
CA ALA A 38 9.39 -2.82 -2.63
C ALA A 38 9.92 -4.15 -3.18
N ASP A 39 10.92 -4.10 -4.06
CA ASP A 39 11.57 -5.31 -4.63
C ASP A 39 12.13 -6.24 -3.54
N ARG A 40 12.82 -5.66 -2.55
CA ARG A 40 13.38 -6.42 -1.41
C ARG A 40 12.32 -7.05 -0.52
N LEU A 41 11.16 -6.42 -0.43
CA LEU A 41 9.99 -6.96 0.27
C LEU A 41 9.12 -7.84 -0.63
N GLY A 42 9.49 -8.01 -1.91
CA GLY A 42 8.73 -8.73 -2.93
C GLY A 42 7.43 -8.05 -3.36
N LEU A 43 7.23 -6.77 -3.04
CA LEU A 43 6.02 -5.99 -3.37
C LEU A 43 6.15 -5.49 -4.82
N SER A 44 5.19 -5.86 -5.68
CA SER A 44 5.22 -5.48 -7.10
C SER A 44 3.81 -5.35 -7.67
N GLY A 45 3.68 -4.58 -8.75
CA GLY A 45 2.41 -4.33 -9.40
C GLY A 45 1.46 -3.49 -8.54
N THR A 46 0.16 -3.77 -8.65
CA THR A 46 -0.91 -3.08 -7.94
C THR A 46 -0.75 -3.16 -6.41
N VAL A 47 -0.90 -2.02 -5.74
CA VAL A 47 -1.02 -1.91 -4.28
C VAL A 47 -2.43 -2.35 -3.88
N ASP A 48 -2.53 -3.48 -3.20
CA ASP A 48 -3.74 -3.92 -2.53
C ASP A 48 -3.82 -3.35 -1.10
N GLN A 49 -5.05 -3.15 -0.62
CA GLN A 49 -5.30 -2.59 0.71
C GLN A 49 -4.65 -3.43 1.83
N PHE A 50 -4.71 -4.75 1.74
CA PHE A 50 -4.17 -5.63 2.79
C PHE A 50 -2.65 -5.50 2.93
N SER A 51 -1.91 -5.54 1.82
CA SER A 51 -0.46 -5.35 1.84
C SER A 51 -0.07 -3.95 2.30
N PHE A 52 -0.83 -2.92 1.91
CA PHE A 52 -0.60 -1.54 2.33
C PHE A 52 -0.82 -1.34 3.84
N GLU A 53 -1.93 -1.86 4.38
CA GLU A 53 -2.23 -1.76 5.80
C GLU A 53 -1.18 -2.46 6.67
N ARG A 54 -0.72 -3.64 6.26
CA ARG A 54 0.38 -4.34 6.96
C ARG A 54 1.67 -3.57 6.91
N LEU A 55 2.01 -2.96 5.78
CA LEU A 55 3.20 -2.12 5.66
C LEU A 55 3.11 -0.91 6.61
N CYS A 56 1.94 -0.26 6.72
CA CYS A 56 1.72 0.83 7.67
C CYS A 56 1.95 0.41 9.13
N ASP A 57 1.68 -0.86 9.46
CA ASP A 57 1.90 -1.43 10.80
C ASP A 57 3.32 -2.00 10.99
N ASN A 58 4.23 -1.82 10.02
CA ASN A 58 5.55 -2.44 9.97
C ASN A 58 5.52 -3.99 10.03
N LEU A 59 4.43 -4.59 9.55
CA LEU A 59 4.29 -6.03 9.48
C LEU A 59 4.69 -6.50 8.08
N HIS A 60 5.55 -7.52 8.03
CA HIS A 60 5.81 -8.18 6.76
C HIS A 60 4.50 -8.76 6.21
N ARG A 61 4.27 -8.64 4.90
CA ARG A 61 3.16 -9.33 4.24
C ARG A 61 3.48 -10.83 4.20
N THR A 62 3.09 -11.56 5.22
CA THR A 62 3.13 -13.03 5.18
C THR A 62 1.96 -13.52 4.32
N HIS A 63 2.05 -13.33 3.00
CA HIS A 63 1.32 -14.19 2.09
C HIS A 63 1.97 -15.58 2.22
N PRO A 64 1.22 -16.70 2.39
CA PRO A 64 1.82 -18.03 2.32
C PRO A 64 2.65 -18.07 1.04
N ALA A 65 3.93 -18.36 1.22
CA ALA A 65 4.92 -18.31 0.17
C ALA A 65 4.38 -19.03 -1.07
N LYS A 66 4.37 -18.35 -2.21
CA LYS A 66 4.63 -19.07 -3.45
C LYS A 66 6.11 -19.41 -3.44
N ASP A 67 6.48 -20.31 -2.52
CA ASP A 67 7.75 -21.00 -2.55
C ASP A 67 7.65 -21.99 -3.70
N GLY A 68 8.10 -21.49 -4.85
CA GLY A 68 8.13 -22.19 -6.10
C GLY A 68 9.52 -22.04 -6.68
N ARG A 69 10.50 -22.64 -6.00
CA ARG A 69 11.67 -23.31 -6.58
C ARG A 69 12.49 -24.01 -5.51
#